data_AF-A0A955BL12-F1
#
_entry.id   AF-A0A955BL12-F1
#
_cell.length_a   1.000
_cell.length_b   1.000
_cell.length_c   1.000
_cell.angle_alpha   90.00
_cell.angle_beta   90.00
_cell.angle_gamma   90.00
#
_symmetry.space_group_name_H-M   'P 1'
#
loop_
_entity.id
_entity.type
_entity.pdbx_description
1 polymer ?
#
loop_
_entity_poly.entity_id
_entity_poly.type
_entity_poly.pdbx_seq_one_letter_code
_entity_poly.pdbx_strand_id
1 'polypeptide(L)'
;MATAATWKSLFADWPAGLPRRGVMLSLLNETIPFNNFWLRGEMVLLERKNPDTAGSRYILTSYDGIDSVRFIDPLSEQTIAAAGFSAATPVASLS
;
A
#
# COMPACT_ATOMS: atom_id res chain seq x y z
N MET A 1 14.03 2.34 -5.51
CA MET A 1 12.71 1.70 -5.33
C MET A 1 12.64 1.20 -3.90
N ALA A 2 11.45 1.18 -3.27
CA ALA A 2 11.29 0.54 -1.97
C ALA A 2 11.64 -0.96 -2.06
N THR A 3 12.12 -1.53 -0.97
CA THR A 3 12.50 -2.96 -0.93
C THR A 3 11.34 -3.83 -0.48
N ALA A 4 11.41 -5.16 -0.67
CA ALA A 4 10.46 -6.07 -0.06
C ALA A 4 10.32 -5.86 1.45
N ALA A 5 11.43 -5.64 2.16
CA ALA A 5 11.40 -5.37 3.60
C ALA A 5 10.62 -4.08 3.93
N THR A 6 10.76 -3.04 3.11
CA THR A 6 10.02 -1.78 3.24
C THR A 6 8.51 -2.02 3.10
N TRP A 7 8.09 -2.74 2.05
CA TRP A 7 6.67 -3.03 1.83
C TRP A 7 6.10 -3.94 2.90
N LYS A 8 6.83 -4.99 3.28
CA LYS A 8 6.45 -5.87 4.38
C LYS A 8 6.23 -5.11 5.67
N SER A 9 7.12 -4.17 6.00
CA SER A 9 6.98 -3.30 7.17
C SER A 9 5.72 -2.45 7.09
N LEU A 10 5.42 -1.83 5.94
CA LEU A 10 4.21 -1.03 5.76
C LEU A 10 2.92 -1.86 5.93
N PHE A 11 2.87 -3.05 5.35
CA PHE A 11 1.69 -3.91 5.47
C PHE A 11 1.53 -4.51 6.87
N ALA A 12 2.63 -4.79 7.57
CA ALA A 12 2.63 -5.28 8.95
C ALA A 12 2.25 -4.20 9.96
N ASP A 13 2.69 -2.97 9.74
CA ASP A 13 2.39 -1.80 10.56
C ASP A 13 1.46 -0.85 9.80
N TRP A 14 0.36 -1.40 9.29
CA TRP A 14 -0.61 -0.62 8.53
C TRP A 14 -1.22 0.47 9.42
N PRO A 15 -1.22 1.76 9.01
CA PRO A 15 -1.57 2.84 9.91
C PRO A 15 -2.97 2.68 10.52
N ALA A 16 -3.05 2.82 11.84
CA ALA A 16 -4.31 2.73 12.56
C ALA A 16 -5.29 3.80 12.05
N GLY A 17 -6.54 3.40 11.82
CA GLY A 17 -7.58 4.28 11.27
C GLY A 17 -7.61 4.37 9.75
N LEU A 18 -6.61 3.81 9.03
CA LEU A 18 -6.72 3.62 7.58
C LEU A 18 -7.50 2.36 7.26
N PRO A 19 -8.53 2.46 6.39
CA PRO A 19 -9.12 1.29 5.77
C PRO A 19 -8.04 0.45 5.09
N ARG A 20 -8.10 -0.88 5.23
CA ARG A 20 -7.15 -1.82 4.61
C ARG A 20 -7.47 -2.03 3.12
N ARG A 21 -7.62 -0.93 2.39
CA ARG A 21 -7.97 -0.90 0.97
C ARG A 21 -7.12 0.09 0.21
N GLY A 22 -7.02 -0.12 -1.08
CA GLY A 22 -6.21 0.72 -1.95
C GLY A 22 -6.06 0.12 -3.33
N VAL A 23 -5.05 0.60 -4.03
CA VAL A 23 -4.63 0.07 -5.33
C VAL A 23 -3.14 -0.20 -5.28
N MET A 24 -2.75 -1.45 -5.54
CA MET A 24 -1.35 -1.83 -5.70
C MET A 24 -0.99 -1.80 -7.19
N LEU A 25 0.15 -1.22 -7.54
CA LEU A 25 0.80 -1.41 -8.83
C LEU A 25 1.89 -2.46 -8.66
N SER A 26 1.87 -3.50 -9.50
CA SER A 26 2.95 -4.49 -9.54
C SER A 26 4.07 -4.04 -10.47
N LEU A 27 5.26 -4.62 -10.32
CA LEU A 27 6.39 -4.41 -11.26
C LEU A 27 6.08 -4.90 -12.69
N LEU A 28 5.02 -5.68 -12.88
CA LEU A 28 4.50 -6.10 -14.19
C LEU A 28 3.48 -5.10 -14.76
N ASN A 29 3.38 -3.90 -14.19
CA ASN A 29 2.39 -2.87 -14.53
C ASN A 29 0.93 -3.29 -14.35
N GLU A 30 0.66 -4.29 -13.50
CA GLU A 30 -0.71 -4.67 -13.16
C GLU A 30 -1.25 -3.74 -12.07
N THR A 31 -2.44 -3.18 -12.31
CA THR A 31 -3.16 -2.38 -11.31
C THR A 31 -4.15 -3.26 -10.58
N ILE A 32 -3.93 -3.44 -9.27
CA ILE A 32 -4.66 -4.38 -8.42
C ILE A 32 -5.40 -3.61 -7.32
N PRO A 33 -6.70 -3.31 -7.50
CA PRO A 33 -7.54 -2.79 -6.42
C PRO A 33 -7.76 -3.86 -5.35
N PHE A 34 -7.63 -3.50 -4.08
CA PHE A 34 -7.89 -4.40 -2.96
C PHE A 34 -8.78 -3.74 -1.90
N ASN A 35 -9.64 -4.51 -1.23
CA ASN A 35 -10.50 -4.07 -0.13
C ASN A 35 -10.12 -4.65 1.24
N ASN A 36 -9.16 -5.58 1.27
CA ASN A 36 -8.54 -6.14 2.46
C ASN A 36 -7.22 -6.81 2.08
N PHE A 37 -6.44 -7.24 3.07
CA PHE A 37 -5.25 -8.07 2.83
C PHE A 37 -4.93 -9.00 4.01
N TRP A 38 -4.01 -9.95 3.81
CA TRP A 38 -3.42 -10.79 4.86
C TRP A 38 -1.94 -10.98 4.60
N LEU A 39 -1.18 -11.24 5.66
CA LEU A 39 0.28 -11.32 5.63
C LEU A 39 0.71 -12.76 5.88
N ARG A 40 1.68 -13.26 5.12
CA ARG A 40 2.33 -14.56 5.37
C ARG A 40 3.76 -14.55 4.86
N GLY A 41 4.73 -14.58 5.77
CA GLY A 41 6.16 -14.61 5.41
C GLY A 41 6.53 -13.43 4.52
N GLU A 42 7.04 -13.71 3.31
CA GLU A 42 7.41 -12.70 2.29
C GLU A 42 6.30 -12.41 1.28
N MET A 43 5.06 -12.79 1.59
CA MET A 43 3.91 -12.60 0.73
C MET A 43 2.79 -11.80 1.39
N VAL A 44 2.02 -11.13 0.54
CA VAL A 44 0.75 -10.50 0.88
C VAL A 44 -0.37 -11.11 0.01
N LEU A 45 -1.48 -11.44 0.66
CA LEU A 45 -2.71 -11.88 0.00
C LEU A 45 -3.65 -10.68 -0.05
N LEU A 46 -4.03 -10.24 -1.25
CA LEU A 46 -4.95 -9.12 -1.46
C LEU A 46 -6.35 -9.66 -1.73
N GLU A 47 -7.35 -9.14 -1.02
CA GLU A 47 -8.77 -9.36 -1.34
C GLU A 47 -9.23 -8.32 -2.35
N ARG A 48 -9.96 -8.74 -3.38
CA ARG A 48 -10.67 -7.84 -4.28
C ARG A 48 -12.15 -7.80 -3.94
N LYS A 49 -12.73 -6.60 -3.93
CA LYS A 49 -14.19 -6.44 -3.80
C LYS A 49 -14.93 -7.10 -4.98
N ASN A 50 -14.42 -6.87 -6.19
CA ASN A 50 -14.96 -7.42 -7.43
C ASN A 50 -13.94 -8.38 -8.05
N PRO A 51 -14.37 -9.54 -8.57
CA PRO A 51 -13.49 -10.46 -9.26
C PRO A 51 -12.84 -9.80 -10.50
N ASP A 52 -11.72 -10.34 -10.96
CA ASP A 52 -11.16 -9.99 -12.27
C ASP A 52 -11.92 -10.64 -13.43
N THR A 53 -11.44 -10.44 -14.65
CA THR A 53 -11.99 -11.03 -15.88
C THR A 53 -11.89 -12.56 -15.91
N ALA A 54 -11.00 -13.16 -15.10
CA ALA A 54 -10.86 -14.61 -14.93
C ALA A 54 -11.66 -15.16 -13.74
N GLY A 55 -12.35 -14.31 -12.96
CA GLY A 55 -13.11 -14.69 -11.78
C GLY A 55 -12.32 -14.68 -10.45
N SER A 56 -11.04 -14.29 -10.45
CA SER A 56 -10.19 -14.31 -9.26
C SER A 56 -10.60 -13.23 -8.27
N ARG A 57 -10.77 -13.62 -7.00
CA ARG A 57 -11.11 -12.71 -5.89
C ARG A 57 -9.94 -12.43 -4.94
N TYR A 58 -8.91 -13.27 -5.00
CA TYR A 58 -7.72 -13.17 -4.17
C TYR A 58 -6.48 -13.19 -5.03
N ILE A 59 -5.52 -12.34 -4.71
CA ILE A 59 -4.23 -12.27 -5.40
C ILE A 59 -3.14 -12.47 -4.36
N LEU A 60 -2.34 -13.52 -4.52
CA LEU A 60 -1.15 -13.75 -3.71
C LEU A 60 0.06 -13.20 -4.47
N THR A 61 0.81 -12.31 -3.85
CA THR A 61 2.04 -11.74 -4.43
C THR A 61 3.15 -11.66 -3.39
N SER A 62 4.40 -11.68 -3.84
CA SER A 62 5.55 -11.35 -2.99
C SER A 62 5.65 -9.83 -2.79
N TYR A 63 6.29 -9.41 -1.69
CA TYR A 63 6.60 -7.99 -1.49
C TYR A 63 7.59 -7.44 -2.53
N ASP A 64 8.44 -8.29 -3.09
CA ASP A 64 9.36 -7.91 -4.18
C ASP A 64 8.61 -7.55 -5.48
N GLY A 65 7.37 -8.02 -5.67
CA GLY A 65 6.56 -7.72 -6.84
C GLY A 65 5.86 -6.36 -6.80
N ILE A 66 6.01 -5.60 -5.71
CA ILE A 66 5.27 -4.36 -5.46
C ILE A 66 6.08 -3.16 -5.97
N ASP A 67 5.50 -2.43 -6.92
CA ASP A 67 6.03 -1.14 -7.37
C ASP A 67 5.56 -0.01 -6.44
N SER A 68 4.25 0.08 -6.23
CA SER A 68 3.64 1.14 -5.41
C SER A 68 2.29 0.74 -4.81
N VAL A 69 1.92 1.39 -3.71
CA VAL A 69 0.60 1.29 -3.07
C VAL A 69 -0.03 2.67 -3.05
N ARG A 70 -1.26 2.79 -3.55
CA ARG A 70 -2.04 4.02 -3.58
C ARG A 70 -3.18 3.93 -2.58
N PHE A 71 -3.24 4.90 -1.67
CA PHE A 71 -4.39 5.12 -0.82
C PHE A 71 -5.50 5.79 -1.64
N ILE A 72 -6.72 5.27 -1.52
CA ILE A 72 -7.90 5.76 -2.29
C ILE A 72 -8.87 6.56 -1.43
N ASP A 73 -8.62 6.60 -0.13
CA ASP A 73 -9.44 7.32 0.84
C ASP A 73 -8.84 8.69 1.13
N PRO A 74 -9.66 9.72 1.41
CA PRO A 74 -9.16 10.99 1.92
C PRO A 74 -8.33 10.78 3.19
N LEU A 75 -7.16 11.42 3.25
CA LEU A 75 -6.25 11.34 4.38
C LEU A 75 -6.22 12.67 5.14
N SER A 76 -6.52 12.63 6.43
CA SER A 76 -6.32 13.79 7.31
C SER A 76 -4.84 13.94 7.69
N GLU A 77 -4.39 15.14 8.05
CA GLU A 77 -3.03 15.37 8.54
C GLU A 77 -2.70 14.47 9.75
N GLN A 78 -3.65 14.28 10.66
CA GLN A 78 -3.48 13.40 11.82
C GLN A 78 -3.24 11.95 11.39
N THR A 79 -3.96 11.47 10.38
CA THR A 79 -3.79 10.12 9.84
C THR A 79 -2.45 9.97 9.11
N ILE A 80 -2.05 10.98 8.35
CA ILE A 80 -0.74 11.02 7.65
C ILE A 80 0.40 10.98 8.67
N ALA A 81 0.30 11.78 9.74
CA ALA A 81 1.29 11.79 10.82
C ALA A 81 1.33 10.48 11.61
N ALA A 82 0.16 9.89 11.94
CA ALA A 82 0.07 8.60 12.61
C ALA A 82 0.63 7.45 11.75
N ALA A 83 0.62 7.60 10.42
CA ALA A 83 1.25 6.69 9.48
C ALA A 83 2.79 6.90 9.35
N GLY A 84 3.38 7.81 10.14
CA GLY A 84 4.80 8.07 10.15
C GLY A 84 5.29 9.02 9.05
N PHE A 85 4.38 9.62 8.26
CA PHE A 85 4.74 10.63 7.27
C PHE A 85 4.82 12.02 7.92
N SER A 86 5.88 12.76 7.61
CA SER A 86 6.04 14.16 8.02
C SER A 86 5.88 15.09 6.82
N ALA A 87 5.34 16.29 7.06
CA ALA A 87 5.39 17.36 6.07
C ALA A 87 6.86 17.64 5.70
N ALA A 88 7.11 17.92 4.42
CA ALA A 88 8.42 18.39 4.00
C ALA A 88 8.67 19.76 4.63
N THR A 89 9.73 19.88 5.43
CA THR A 89 10.18 21.20 5.89
C THR A 89 10.60 22.02 4.66
N PRO A 90 10.00 23.18 4.39
CA PRO A 90 10.47 24.05 3.31
C PRO A 90 11.91 24.43 3.60
N VAL A 91 12.83 24.19 2.67
CA VAL A 91 14.18 24.75 2.76
C VAL A 91 14.01 26.25 2.61
N ALA A 92 14.34 27.01 3.66
CA ALA A 92 14.31 28.46 3.60
C ALA A 92 15.22 28.92 2.46
N SER A 93 14.64 29.61 1.46
CA SER A 93 15.40 30.23 0.39
C SER A 93 16.42 31.18 1.00
N LEU A 94 17.71 30.87 0.86
CA LEU A 94 18.79 31.77 1.24
C LEU A 94 18.71 33.00 0.31
N SER A 95 18.37 34.15 0.87
CA SER A 95 18.41 35.48 0.27
C SER A 95 19.83 36.01 0.19
#